data_AF-V4Y8E1-F1
#
_entry.id   AF-V4Y8E1-F1
#
_cell.length_a   1.000
_cell.length_b   1.000
_cell.length_c   1.000
_cell.angle_alpha   90.00
_cell.angle_beta   90.00
_cell.angle_gamma   90.00
#
_symmetry.space_group_name_H-M   'P 1'
#
loop_
_entity.id
_entity.type
_entity.pdbx_description
1 polymer ?
#
loop_
_entity_poly.entity_id
_entity_poly.type
_entity_poly.pdbx_seq_one_letter_code
_entity_poly.pdbx_strand_id
1 'polypeptide(L)'
;MSVELPFAPVDAIIRRNAGSLRVSADAAEALATRIQSHGASLAVDAAESATDDGRKTLMAADFGVQQVVDREQLELPVAPIDRIARLEIDDSYRVSTDARIALADILEEYADNVAAAAVTLANHANRRTVQADDIETYFSLFE
;
A
#
# COMPACT_ATOMS: atom_id res chain seq x y z
N MET A 1 10.65 -12.86 2.77
CA MET A 1 9.23 -12.98 2.40
C MET A 1 9.10 -12.44 0.99
N SER A 2 8.39 -13.11 0.08
CA SER A 2 8.16 -12.55 -1.26
C SER A 2 7.15 -11.41 -1.17
N VAL A 3 7.36 -10.36 -1.96
CA VAL A 3 6.42 -9.24 -2.08
C VAL A 3 5.33 -9.61 -3.09
N GLU A 4 4.08 -9.38 -2.73
CA GLU A 4 2.89 -9.73 -3.52
C GLU A 4 2.62 -8.77 -4.68
N LEU A 5 2.99 -7.50 -4.50
CA LEU A 5 2.73 -6.45 -5.47
C LEU A 5 3.66 -6.55 -6.67
N PRO A 6 3.13 -6.44 -7.91
CA PRO A 6 3.97 -6.34 -9.09
C PRO A 6 4.77 -5.03 -9.07
N PHE A 7 5.97 -5.09 -9.66
CA PHE A 7 6.87 -3.93 -9.76
C PHE A 7 6.23 -2.72 -10.45
N ALA A 8 5.58 -2.93 -11.60
CA ALA A 8 5.17 -1.82 -12.48
C ALA A 8 4.14 -0.85 -11.86
N PRO A 9 3.05 -1.31 -11.21
CA PRO A 9 2.14 -0.42 -10.50
C PRO A 9 2.82 0.41 -9.40
N VAL A 10 3.71 -0.21 -8.63
CA VAL A 10 4.40 0.50 -7.54
C VAL A 10 5.39 1.53 -8.09
N ASP A 11 6.15 1.17 -9.14
CA ASP A 11 7.03 2.09 -9.86
C ASP A 11 6.25 3.26 -10.49
N ALA A 12 5.03 3.01 -11.01
CA ALA A 12 4.17 4.05 -11.57
C ALA A 12 3.75 5.09 -10.53
N ILE A 13 3.40 4.68 -9.31
CA ILE A 13 3.08 5.57 -8.19
C ILE A 13 4.28 6.46 -7.84
N ILE A 14 5.50 5.89 -7.77
CA ILE A 14 6.70 6.72 -7.52
C ILE A 14 6.92 7.70 -8.68
N ARG A 15 6.80 7.24 -9.92
CA ARG A 15 7.04 8.07 -11.12
C ARG A 15 6.07 9.22 -11.26
N ARG A 16 4.78 9.05 -10.92
CA ARG A 16 3.81 10.17 -10.98
C ARG A 16 4.16 11.30 -10.00
N ASN A 17 4.85 10.98 -8.91
CA ASN A 17 5.37 11.96 -7.95
C ASN A 17 6.77 12.49 -8.29
N ALA A 18 7.57 11.74 -9.06
CA ALA A 18 8.99 12.01 -9.27
C ALA A 18 9.31 13.20 -10.19
N GLY A 19 8.34 13.71 -10.95
CA GLY A 19 8.57 14.78 -11.92
C GLY A 19 9.65 14.39 -12.95
N SER A 20 10.83 15.02 -12.86
CA SER A 20 11.97 14.72 -13.75
C SER A 20 13.04 13.79 -13.15
N LEU A 21 12.87 13.38 -11.89
CA LEU A 21 13.79 12.44 -11.25
C LEU A 21 13.64 11.04 -11.85
N ARG A 22 14.74 10.29 -11.87
CA ARG A 22 14.71 8.85 -12.16
C ARG A 22 14.23 8.10 -10.93
N VAL A 23 13.73 6.89 -11.12
CA VAL A 23 13.34 5.97 -10.04
C VAL A 23 14.18 4.70 -10.19
N SER A 24 14.84 4.30 -9.11
CA SER A 24 15.58 3.03 -9.04
C SER A 24 14.62 1.86 -8.88
N ALA A 25 15.03 0.66 -9.32
CA ALA A 25 14.22 -0.53 -9.12
C ALA A 25 14.05 -0.84 -7.62
N ASP A 26 15.12 -0.68 -6.85
CA ASP A 26 15.14 -0.95 -5.41
C ASP A 26 14.19 0.00 -4.64
N ALA A 27 13.95 1.22 -5.12
CA ALA A 27 12.95 2.12 -4.52
C ALA A 27 11.53 1.56 -4.63
N ALA A 28 11.17 1.00 -5.78
CA ALA A 28 9.87 0.37 -5.98
C ALA A 28 9.74 -0.91 -5.14
N GLU A 29 10.81 -1.70 -5.00
CA GLU A 29 10.81 -2.89 -4.13
C GLU A 29 10.66 -2.52 -2.64
N ALA A 30 11.38 -1.50 -2.17
CA ALA A 30 11.26 -1.00 -0.81
C ALA A 30 9.84 -0.51 -0.51
N LEU A 31 9.27 0.29 -1.42
CA LEU A 31 7.89 0.76 -1.28
C LEU A 31 6.88 -0.38 -1.29
N ALA A 32 7.04 -1.36 -2.18
CA ALA A 32 6.14 -2.52 -2.26
C ALA A 32 6.15 -3.34 -0.96
N THR A 33 7.32 -3.49 -0.34
CA THR A 33 7.46 -4.16 0.97
C THR A 33 6.70 -3.39 2.06
N ARG A 34 6.85 -2.07 2.10
CA ARG A 34 6.16 -1.20 3.07
C ARG A 34 4.64 -1.23 2.89
N ILE A 35 4.15 -1.17 1.66
CA ILE A 35 2.72 -1.32 1.33
C ILE A 35 2.18 -2.67 1.82
N GLN A 36 2.91 -3.76 1.56
CA GLN A 36 2.48 -5.09 1.98
C GLN A 36 2.36 -5.21 3.50
N SER A 37 3.38 -4.78 4.25
CA SER A 37 3.35 -4.84 5.70
C SER A 37 2.23 -3.96 6.28
N HIS A 38 2.05 -2.75 5.75
CA HIS A 38 0.97 -1.88 6.21
C HIS A 38 -0.41 -2.46 5.89
N GLY A 39 -0.60 -3.01 4.69
CA GLY A 39 -1.86 -3.62 4.27
C GLY A 39 -2.24 -4.87 5.06
N ALA A 40 -1.25 -5.70 5.40
CA ALA A 40 -1.48 -6.86 6.27
C ALA A 40 -1.91 -6.43 7.68
N SER A 41 -1.23 -5.44 8.27
CA SER A 41 -1.61 -4.87 9.57
C SER A 41 -3.03 -4.30 9.57
N LEU A 42 -3.40 -3.51 8.56
CA LEU A 42 -4.76 -2.98 8.43
C LEU A 42 -5.81 -4.09 8.31
N ALA A 43 -5.48 -5.20 7.65
CA ALA A 43 -6.37 -6.34 7.53
C ALA A 43 -6.56 -7.08 8.85
N VAL A 44 -5.54 -7.14 9.72
CA VAL A 44 -5.68 -7.66 11.09
C VAL A 44 -6.66 -6.81 11.88
N ASP A 45 -6.48 -5.49 11.90
CA ASP A 45 -7.38 -4.56 12.61
C ASP A 45 -8.83 -4.66 12.08
N ALA A 46 -8.98 -4.80 10.77
CA ALA A 46 -10.27 -4.99 10.12
C ALA A 46 -10.92 -6.35 10.48
N ALA A 47 -10.12 -7.41 10.65
CA ALA A 47 -10.61 -8.73 11.07
C ALA A 47 -11.07 -8.75 12.54
N GLU A 48 -10.39 -8.00 13.40
CA GLU A 48 -10.81 -7.75 14.79
C GLU A 48 -12.16 -7.03 14.81
N SER A 49 -12.28 -5.92 14.06
CA SER A 49 -13.53 -5.15 13.94
C SER A 49 -14.69 -6.02 13.42
N ALA A 50 -14.44 -6.83 12.39
CA ALA A 50 -15.43 -7.77 11.87
C ALA A 50 -15.86 -8.81 12.93
N THR A 51 -14.93 -9.28 13.76
CA THR A 51 -15.23 -10.25 14.82
C THR A 51 -16.04 -9.63 15.95
N ASP A 52 -15.73 -8.40 16.34
CA ASP A 52 -16.48 -7.65 17.34
C ASP A 52 -17.93 -7.40 16.89
N ASP A 53 -18.12 -7.23 15.58
CA ASP A 53 -19.44 -7.17 14.93
C ASP A 53 -20.11 -8.54 14.74
N GLY A 54 -19.51 -9.64 15.21
CA GLY A 54 -20.06 -10.99 15.14
C GLY A 54 -20.04 -11.62 13.74
N ARG A 55 -19.15 -11.15 12.84
CA ARG A 55 -19.03 -11.61 11.45
C ARG A 55 -17.60 -12.07 11.13
N LYS A 56 -17.46 -12.79 10.00
CA LYS A 56 -16.17 -13.32 9.50
C LYS A 56 -15.83 -12.85 8.08
N THR A 57 -16.53 -11.83 7.62
CA THR A 57 -16.27 -11.19 6.33
C THR A 57 -15.85 -9.76 6.59
N LEU A 58 -14.63 -9.40 6.20
CA LEU A 58 -14.15 -8.03 6.17
C LEU A 58 -14.91 -7.27 5.07
N MET A 59 -15.38 -6.09 5.44
CA MET A 59 -16.16 -5.14 4.66
C MET A 59 -15.36 -3.85 4.52
N ALA A 60 -15.70 -3.00 3.53
CA ALA A 60 -15.05 -1.70 3.38
C ALA A 60 -15.13 -0.85 4.67
N ALA A 61 -16.24 -0.95 5.40
CA ALA A 61 -16.44 -0.25 6.66
C ALA A 61 -15.45 -0.63 7.76
N ASP A 62 -14.88 -1.85 7.74
CA ASP A 62 -13.83 -2.26 8.69
C ASP A 62 -12.53 -1.48 8.49
N PHE A 63 -12.31 -0.99 7.27
CA PHE A 63 -11.20 -0.10 6.93
C PHE A 63 -11.59 1.38 7.09
N GLY A 64 -12.74 1.67 7.69
CA GLY A 64 -13.27 3.04 7.83
C GLY A 64 -13.88 3.62 6.54
N VAL A 65 -14.06 2.82 5.49
CA VAL A 65 -14.54 3.28 4.18
C VAL A 65 -16.03 3.01 4.02
N GLN A 66 -16.82 4.07 3.83
CA GLN A 66 -18.27 3.96 3.62
C GLN A 66 -18.66 3.78 2.15
N GLN A 67 -17.86 4.32 1.23
CA GLN A 67 -18.08 4.25 -0.21
C GLN A 67 -16.76 3.97 -0.91
N VAL A 68 -16.73 2.94 -1.73
CA VAL A 68 -15.55 2.57 -2.51
C VAL A 68 -15.51 3.32 -3.83
N VAL A 69 -14.30 3.59 -4.31
CA VAL A 69 -14.04 4.10 -5.66
C VAL A 69 -14.27 3.00 -6.71
N ASP A 70 -14.35 3.39 -7.99
CA ASP A 70 -14.36 2.40 -9.07
C ASP A 70 -12.99 1.74 -9.18
N ARG A 71 -12.96 0.42 -9.37
CA ARG A 71 -11.72 -0.36 -9.46
C ARG A 71 -10.78 0.14 -10.56
N GLU A 72 -11.32 0.65 -11.65
CA GLU A 72 -10.57 1.16 -12.80
C GLU A 72 -9.80 2.45 -12.50
N GLN A 73 -10.07 3.11 -11.37
CA GLN A 73 -9.35 4.30 -10.93
C GLN A 73 -8.07 3.97 -10.16
N LEU A 74 -7.88 2.71 -9.75
CA LEU A 74 -6.75 2.26 -8.96
C LEU A 74 -5.57 1.84 -9.85
N GLU A 75 -4.38 2.30 -9.48
CA GLU A 75 -3.12 1.81 -10.04
C GLU A 75 -2.77 0.46 -9.39
N LEU A 76 -2.98 0.33 -8.07
CA LEU A 76 -2.68 -0.93 -7.37
C LEU A 76 -3.68 -2.04 -7.74
N PRO A 77 -3.20 -3.23 -8.17
CA PRO A 77 -4.08 -4.29 -8.63
C PRO A 77 -4.78 -4.99 -7.46
N VAL A 78 -6.12 -5.03 -7.50
CA VAL A 78 -6.98 -5.62 -6.45
C VAL A 78 -6.64 -7.07 -6.09
N ALA A 79 -6.20 -7.90 -7.05
CA ALA A 79 -5.91 -9.32 -6.77
C ALA A 79 -4.66 -9.52 -5.88
N PRO A 80 -3.51 -8.87 -6.15
CA PRO A 80 -2.41 -8.76 -5.18
C PRO A 80 -2.82 -8.19 -3.83
N ILE A 81 -3.68 -7.17 -3.80
CA ILE A 81 -4.17 -6.57 -2.55
C ILE A 81 -5.00 -7.58 -1.73
N ASP A 82 -5.84 -8.40 -2.36
CA ASP A 82 -6.56 -9.50 -1.69
C ASP A 82 -5.60 -10.54 -1.08
N ARG A 83 -4.44 -10.78 -1.70
CA ARG A 83 -3.42 -11.67 -1.11
C ARG A 83 -2.74 -11.02 0.09
N ILE A 84 -2.40 -9.73 0.00
CA ILE A 84 -1.87 -8.95 1.13
C ILE A 84 -2.84 -8.98 2.32
N ALA A 85 -4.12 -8.73 2.06
CA ALA A 85 -5.17 -8.73 3.10
C ALA A 85 -5.32 -10.07 3.83
N ARG A 86 -4.75 -11.16 3.30
CA ARG A 86 -4.83 -12.51 3.84
C ARG A 86 -3.54 -13.01 4.46
N LEU A 87 -2.46 -12.23 4.40
CA LEU A 87 -1.13 -12.69 4.84
C LEU A 87 -1.09 -13.02 6.34
N GLU A 88 -1.81 -12.24 7.16
CA GLU A 88 -1.68 -12.29 8.62
C GLU A 88 -3.00 -12.59 9.34
N ILE A 89 -4.08 -12.85 8.59
CA ILE A 89 -5.38 -13.24 9.14
C ILE A 89 -5.67 -14.72 8.88
N ASP A 90 -6.47 -15.33 9.74
CA ASP A 90 -6.86 -16.74 9.62
C ASP A 90 -7.67 -17.02 8.34
N ASP A 91 -7.47 -18.18 7.72
CA ASP A 91 -8.14 -18.59 6.47
C ASP A 91 -9.68 -18.67 6.58
N SER A 92 -10.24 -18.68 7.79
CA SER A 92 -11.69 -18.59 8.00
C SER A 92 -12.28 -17.23 7.63
N TYR A 93 -11.46 -16.17 7.57
CA TYR A 93 -11.91 -14.84 7.18
C TYR A 93 -12.08 -14.71 5.66
N ARG A 94 -13.15 -14.02 5.28
CA ARG A 94 -13.44 -13.64 3.90
C ARG A 94 -13.19 -12.15 3.74
N VAL A 95 -12.72 -11.74 2.58
CA VAL A 95 -12.57 -10.33 2.22
C VAL A 95 -13.56 -10.03 1.11
N SER A 96 -14.51 -9.13 1.32
CA SER A 96 -15.49 -8.74 0.31
C SER A 96 -14.80 -8.03 -0.87
N THR A 97 -15.48 -7.92 -2.02
CA THR A 97 -14.92 -7.19 -3.17
C THR A 97 -14.65 -5.73 -2.80
N ASP A 98 -15.62 -5.07 -2.18
CA ASP A 98 -15.52 -3.67 -1.76
C ASP A 98 -14.41 -3.48 -0.72
N ALA A 99 -14.21 -4.41 0.21
CA ALA A 99 -13.10 -4.36 1.15
C ALA A 99 -11.73 -4.38 0.45
N ARG A 100 -11.56 -5.18 -0.61
CA ARG A 100 -10.30 -5.24 -1.37
C ARG A 100 -10.06 -3.94 -2.14
N ILE A 101 -11.12 -3.33 -2.67
CA ILE A 101 -11.06 -2.03 -3.36
C ILE A 101 -10.72 -0.93 -2.37
N ALA A 102 -11.39 -0.89 -1.21
CA ALA A 102 -11.10 0.05 -0.13
C ALA A 102 -9.64 -0.05 0.35
N LEU A 103 -9.14 -1.26 0.59
CA LEU A 103 -7.76 -1.46 0.99
C LEU A 103 -6.77 -1.02 -0.11
N ALA A 104 -7.07 -1.29 -1.39
CA ALA A 104 -6.23 -0.87 -2.49
C ALA A 104 -6.13 0.66 -2.58
N ASP A 105 -7.24 1.36 -2.40
CA ASP A 105 -7.33 2.82 -2.38
C ASP A 105 -6.49 3.42 -1.24
N ILE A 106 -6.69 2.92 0.00
CA ILE A 106 -5.91 3.33 1.18
C ILE A 106 -4.41 3.12 0.97
N LEU A 107 -4.03 1.96 0.42
CA LEU A 107 -2.63 1.62 0.20
C LEU A 107 -2.00 2.42 -0.93
N GLU A 108 -2.77 2.84 -1.93
CA GLU A 108 -2.32 3.72 -2.99
C GLU A 108 -2.10 5.15 -2.47
N GLU A 109 -3.00 5.68 -1.65
CA GLU A 109 -2.82 6.97 -0.98
C GLU A 109 -1.60 6.96 -0.06
N TYR A 110 -1.44 5.89 0.74
CA TYR A 110 -0.25 5.67 1.55
C TYR A 110 1.02 5.66 0.68
N ALA A 111 1.01 4.94 -0.44
CA ALA A 111 2.15 4.85 -1.34
C ALA A 111 2.49 6.20 -1.98
N ASP A 112 1.49 7.01 -2.36
CA ASP A 112 1.69 8.37 -2.86
C ASP A 112 2.36 9.27 -1.84
N ASN A 113 1.89 9.25 -0.59
CA ASN A 113 2.47 10.05 0.48
C ASN A 113 3.95 9.71 0.70
N VAL A 114 4.27 8.41 0.73
CA VAL A 114 5.65 7.93 0.87
C VAL A 114 6.49 8.34 -0.36
N ALA A 115 5.96 8.18 -1.57
CA ALA A 115 6.65 8.56 -2.81
C ALA A 115 6.95 10.06 -2.88
N ALA A 116 5.99 10.91 -2.52
CA ALA A 116 6.17 12.36 -2.50
C ALA A 116 7.25 12.78 -1.47
N ALA A 117 7.26 12.14 -0.30
CA ALA A 117 8.30 12.37 0.69
C ALA A 117 9.68 11.90 0.21
N ALA A 118 9.76 10.72 -0.41
CA ALA A 118 11.01 10.18 -0.96
C ALA A 118 11.60 11.07 -2.08
N VAL A 119 10.75 11.63 -2.94
CA VAL A 119 11.14 12.63 -3.94
C VAL A 119 11.69 13.89 -3.28
N THR A 120 11.07 14.34 -2.20
CA THR A 120 11.55 15.48 -1.42
C THR A 120 12.93 15.22 -0.83
N LEU A 121 13.14 14.02 -0.25
CA LEU A 121 14.42 13.59 0.31
C LEU A 121 15.53 13.50 -0.76
N ALA A 122 15.22 12.93 -1.93
CA ALA A 122 16.15 12.85 -3.04
C ALA A 122 16.59 14.24 -3.52
N ASN A 123 15.66 15.18 -3.63
CA ASN A 123 15.96 16.58 -3.99
C ASN A 123 16.81 17.27 -2.92
N HIS A 124 16.50 17.09 -1.63
CA HIS A 124 17.28 17.66 -0.53
C HIS A 124 18.73 17.11 -0.52
N ALA A 125 18.90 15.84 -0.87
CA ALA A 125 20.20 15.21 -1.05
C ALA A 125 20.89 15.59 -2.38
N ASN A 126 20.33 16.50 -3.19
CA ASN A 126 20.82 16.90 -4.51
C ASN A 126 21.02 15.71 -5.48
N ARG A 127 20.21 14.65 -5.35
CA ARG A 127 20.25 13.47 -6.23
C ARG A 127 19.26 13.60 -7.38
N ARG A 128 19.57 12.94 -8.50
CA ARG A 128 18.70 12.86 -9.70
C ARG A 128 17.92 11.54 -9.79
N THR A 129 17.95 10.73 -8.75
CA THR A 129 17.33 9.40 -8.71
C THR A 129 16.79 9.14 -7.31
N VAL A 130 15.51 8.77 -7.23
CA VAL A 130 14.87 8.27 -6.02
C VAL A 130 15.38 6.85 -5.76
N GLN A 131 15.95 6.65 -4.57
CA GLN A 131 16.59 5.41 -4.12
C GLN A 131 15.75 4.74 -3.03
N ALA A 132 16.01 3.45 -2.77
CA ALA A 132 15.41 2.75 -1.64
C ALA A 132 15.63 3.49 -0.32
N ASP A 133 16.82 4.04 -0.11
CA ASP A 133 17.15 4.83 1.09
C ASP A 133 16.20 6.02 1.31
N ASP A 134 15.63 6.62 0.25
CA ASP A 134 14.65 7.69 0.40
C ASP A 134 13.32 7.19 1.00
N ILE A 135 12.91 5.98 0.60
CA ILE A 135 11.72 5.30 1.13
C ILE A 135 11.97 4.93 2.60
N GLU A 136 13.11 4.31 2.88
CA GLU A 136 13.44 3.87 4.25
C GLU A 136 13.65 5.05 5.20
N THR A 137 14.27 6.14 4.72
CA THR A 137 14.48 7.35 5.53
C THR A 137 13.15 7.97 5.94
N TYR A 138 12.15 7.99 5.05
CA TYR A 138 10.81 8.47 5.41
C TYR A 138 10.30 7.78 6.68
N PHE A 139 10.34 6.45 6.74
CA PHE A 139 9.86 5.71 7.92
C PHE A 139 10.74 5.91 9.15
N SER A 140 12.06 6.00 9.00
CA SER A 140 12.97 6.24 10.14
C SER A 140 12.76 7.58 10.85
N LEU A 141 12.03 8.51 10.24
CA LEU A 141 11.70 9.82 10.83
C LEU A 141 10.38 9.79 11.63
N PHE A 142 9.54 8.76 11.46
CA PHE A 142 8.23 8.64 12.09
C PHE A 142 8.08 7.39 12.97
N GLU A 143 9.04 6.47 12.92
CA GLU A 143 9.20 5.32 13.83
C GLU A 143 10.21 5.64 14.95
#